data_AF-A0A497CWW5-F1
#
_entry.id   AF-A0A497CWW5-F1
#
_cell.length_a   1.000
_cell.length_b   1.000
_cell.length_c   1.000
_cell.angle_alpha   90.00
_cell.angle_beta   90.00
_cell.angle_gamma   90.00
#
_symmetry.space_group_name_H-M   'P 1'
#
loop_
_entity.id
_entity.type
_entity.pdbx_description
1 polymer ?
#
loop_
_entity_poly.entity_id
_entity_poly.type
_entity_poly.pdbx_seq_one_letter_code
_entity_poly.pdbx_strand_id
1 'polypeptide(L)'
;EQDWDEFIRASCINRVLEFEREHGDSDNEDRQMQIAVLRHLLFQKEYGENNRDDAIYADDLISHLEWQSFPKLNRQSFSSRVIGPLRDAGLVLAGSNDGYRLAMSTRDIRLYLDHDWAIIKPMLHRLKTAQEVIRMATSNRVDILTLPEYASLRCLVRTFEDQQLADVGTIEKPAEGFE
;
A
#
# COMPACT_ATOMS: atom_id res chain seq x y z
N GLU A 1 -26.53 -9.54 10.35
CA GLU A 1 -25.16 -9.50 9.80
C GLU A 1 -24.35 -8.50 10.61
N GLN A 2 -23.06 -8.77 10.84
CA GLN A 2 -22.17 -7.76 11.41
C GLN A 2 -21.82 -6.76 10.32
N ASP A 3 -22.06 -5.47 10.58
CA ASP A 3 -21.59 -4.39 9.71
C ASP A 3 -20.11 -4.12 10.01
N TRP A 4 -19.24 -4.87 9.34
CA TRP A 4 -17.79 -4.73 9.49
C TRP A 4 -17.29 -3.35 9.04
N ASP A 5 -18.00 -2.67 8.15
CA ASP A 5 -17.59 -1.35 7.68
C ASP A 5 -17.72 -0.30 8.80
N GLU A 6 -18.72 -0.41 9.66
CA GLU A 6 -18.83 0.44 10.86
C GLU A 6 -17.62 0.26 11.79
N PHE A 7 -17.20 -0.98 12.05
CA PHE A 7 -16.03 -1.26 12.88
C PHE A 7 -14.72 -0.79 12.24
N ILE A 8 -14.55 -0.98 10.94
CA ILE A 8 -13.37 -0.52 10.19
C ILE A 8 -13.30 1.01 10.24
N ARG A 9 -14.41 1.69 9.98
CA ARG A 9 -14.52 3.15 10.06
C ARG A 9 -14.17 3.67 11.45
N ALA A 10 -14.79 3.11 12.50
CA ALA A 10 -14.53 3.50 13.88
C ALA A 10 -13.05 3.29 14.27
N SER A 11 -12.46 2.16 13.87
CA SER A 11 -11.04 1.88 14.09
C SER A 11 -10.13 2.89 13.37
N CYS A 12 -10.45 3.23 12.12
CA CYS A 12 -9.71 4.22 11.34
C CYS A 12 -9.76 5.61 12.00
N ILE A 13 -10.96 6.06 12.40
CA ILE A 13 -11.14 7.35 13.10
C ILE A 13 -10.35 7.37 14.41
N ASN A 14 -10.43 6.31 15.21
CA ASN A 14 -9.69 6.22 16.47
C ASN A 14 -8.18 6.35 16.26
N ARG A 15 -7.62 5.72 15.22
CA ARG A 15 -6.20 5.82 14.88
C ARG A 15 -5.81 7.23 14.45
N VAL A 16 -6.66 7.92 13.68
CA VAL A 16 -6.44 9.33 13.32
C VAL A 16 -6.42 10.20 14.57
N LEU A 17 -7.40 10.03 15.46
CA LEU A 17 -7.49 10.79 16.71
C LEU A 17 -6.33 10.50 17.67
N GLU A 18 -5.86 9.27 17.73
CA GLU A 18 -4.67 8.88 18.49
C GLU A 18 -3.41 9.55 17.95
N PHE A 19 -3.22 9.49 16.62
CA PHE A 19 -2.10 10.17 15.96
C PHE A 19 -2.11 11.68 16.21
N GLU A 20 -3.28 12.33 16.10
CA GLU A 20 -3.41 13.75 16.43
C GLU A 20 -3.13 14.06 17.90
N ARG A 21 -3.54 13.20 18.83
CA ARG A 21 -3.28 13.39 20.26
C ARG A 21 -1.79 13.29 20.57
N GLU A 22 -1.09 12.36 19.93
CA GLU A 22 0.34 12.13 20.16
C GLU A 22 1.23 13.20 19.52
N HIS A 23 0.77 13.83 18.44
CA HIS A 23 1.60 14.72 17.63
C HIS A 23 1.03 16.12 17.42
N GLY A 24 -0.14 16.44 17.97
CA GLY A 24 -0.88 17.69 17.78
C GLY A 24 -0.09 18.95 18.17
N ASP A 25 0.68 18.86 19.24
CA ASP A 25 1.50 19.96 19.77
C ASP A 25 2.97 19.86 19.32
N SER A 26 3.25 19.07 18.28
CA SER A 26 4.62 18.91 17.77
C SER A 26 5.08 20.14 17.01
N ASP A 27 6.24 20.68 17.37
CA ASP A 27 6.96 21.73 16.60
C ASP A 27 7.62 21.19 15.32
N ASN A 28 7.62 19.87 15.12
CA ASN A 28 8.13 19.25 13.91
C ASN A 28 7.18 19.50 12.73
N GLU A 29 7.64 20.25 11.73
CA GLU A 29 6.91 20.58 10.50
C GLU A 29 6.37 19.34 9.76
N ASP A 30 7.13 18.23 9.71
CA ASP A 30 6.66 16.98 9.07
C ASP A 30 5.43 16.43 9.79
N ARG A 31 5.41 16.49 11.14
CA ARG A 31 4.26 16.04 11.93
C ARG A 31 3.04 16.93 11.70
N GLN A 32 3.25 18.24 11.62
CA GLN A 32 2.18 19.19 11.32
C GLN A 32 1.59 18.96 9.92
N MET A 33 2.43 18.73 8.91
CA MET A 33 1.98 18.36 7.56
C MET A 33 1.22 17.03 7.54
N GLN A 34 1.69 16.01 8.28
CA GLN A 34 1.01 14.72 8.43
C GLN A 34 -0.39 14.89 9.01
N ILE A 35 -0.54 15.68 10.09
CA ILE A 35 -1.84 15.96 10.71
C ILE A 35 -2.74 16.74 9.74
N ALA A 36 -2.22 17.75 9.05
CA ALA A 36 -2.99 18.52 8.08
C ALA A 36 -3.55 17.63 6.95
N VAL A 37 -2.73 16.71 6.41
CA VAL A 37 -3.20 15.74 5.40
C VAL A 37 -4.23 14.78 5.98
N LEU A 38 -4.04 14.25 7.18
CA LEU A 38 -5.03 13.34 7.78
C LEU A 38 -6.38 14.01 8.01
N ARG A 39 -6.38 15.25 8.53
CA ARG A 39 -7.61 16.03 8.72
C ARG A 39 -8.33 16.24 7.41
N HIS A 40 -7.59 16.58 6.36
CA HIS A 40 -8.18 16.79 5.04
C HIS A 40 -8.78 15.49 4.47
N LEU A 41 -8.07 14.37 4.55
CA LEU A 41 -8.57 13.06 4.11
C LEU A 41 -9.79 12.61 4.92
N LEU A 42 -9.78 12.81 6.24
CA LEU A 42 -10.90 12.48 7.13
C LEU A 42 -12.12 13.34 6.81
N PHE A 43 -11.92 14.65 6.67
CA PHE A 43 -12.98 15.58 6.33
C PHE A 43 -13.65 15.22 5.01
N GLN A 44 -12.86 14.94 3.96
CA GLN A 44 -13.38 14.53 2.67
C GLN A 44 -14.19 13.22 2.77
N LYS A 45 -13.69 12.24 3.53
CA LYS A 45 -14.34 10.93 3.67
C LYS A 45 -15.67 11.01 4.43
N GLU A 46 -15.74 11.87 5.45
CA GLU A 46 -16.93 12.02 6.30
C GLU A 46 -17.99 12.97 5.72
N TYR A 47 -17.55 14.05 5.07
CA TYR A 47 -18.41 15.19 4.69
C TYR A 47 -18.44 15.50 3.18
N GLY A 48 -17.70 14.76 2.35
CA GLY A 48 -17.68 14.99 0.89
C GLY A 48 -19.05 14.79 0.24
N GLU A 49 -19.55 15.82 -0.43
CA GLU A 49 -20.92 15.88 -0.98
C GLU A 49 -21.13 15.01 -2.24
N ASN A 50 -20.09 14.75 -3.04
CA ASN A 50 -20.25 14.14 -4.37
C ASN A 50 -19.69 12.71 -4.54
N ASN A 51 -18.85 12.24 -3.61
CA ASN A 51 -18.51 10.83 -3.49
C ASN A 51 -17.62 10.66 -2.25
N ARG A 52 -18.11 10.00 -1.19
CA ARG A 52 -17.28 9.57 -0.04
C ARG A 52 -16.19 8.56 -0.45
N ASP A 53 -16.13 8.23 -1.72
CA ASP A 53 -15.29 7.21 -2.30
C ASP A 53 -14.17 7.78 -3.18
N ASP A 54 -14.17 9.07 -3.46
CA ASP A 54 -13.13 9.65 -4.31
C ASP A 54 -11.81 9.77 -3.53
N ALA A 55 -10.73 9.36 -4.19
CA ALA A 55 -9.38 9.57 -3.69
C ALA A 55 -8.93 11.00 -4.01
N ILE A 56 -8.08 11.57 -3.15
CA ILE A 56 -7.52 12.91 -3.34
C ILE A 56 -6.12 12.78 -3.94
N TYR A 57 -5.88 13.40 -5.09
CA TYR A 57 -4.58 13.30 -5.74
C TYR A 57 -3.46 13.89 -4.88
N ALA A 58 -2.25 13.34 -5.04
CA ALA A 58 -1.06 13.81 -4.33
C ALA A 58 -0.83 15.33 -4.53
N ASP A 59 -1.03 15.82 -5.75
CA ASP A 59 -0.80 17.24 -6.07
C ASP A 59 -1.85 18.16 -5.41
N ASP A 60 -3.08 17.68 -5.20
CA ASP A 60 -4.11 18.41 -4.47
C ASP A 60 -3.78 18.48 -2.97
N LEU A 61 -3.30 17.38 -2.39
CA LEU A 61 -2.84 17.34 -0.99
C LEU A 61 -1.61 18.23 -0.79
N ILE A 62 -0.66 18.24 -1.73
CA ILE A 62 0.51 19.12 -1.71
C ILE A 62 0.05 20.59 -1.80
N SER A 63 -0.88 20.90 -2.70
CA SER A 63 -1.43 22.25 -2.84
C SER A 63 -2.17 22.69 -1.56
N HIS A 64 -2.90 21.77 -0.93
CA HIS A 64 -3.55 22.01 0.37
C HIS A 64 -2.54 22.37 1.46
N LEU A 65 -1.40 21.68 1.52
CA LEU A 65 -0.31 22.01 2.46
C LEU A 65 0.29 23.39 2.16
N GLU A 66 0.53 23.72 0.88
CA GLU A 66 1.01 25.05 0.49
C GLU A 66 0.06 26.17 0.92
N TRP A 67 -1.26 25.95 0.81
CA TRP A 67 -2.27 26.91 1.26
C TRP A 67 -2.26 27.12 2.78
N GLN A 68 -1.80 26.12 3.54
CA GLN A 68 -1.58 26.23 4.98
C GLN A 68 -0.20 26.82 5.33
N SER A 69 0.52 27.38 4.35
CA SER A 69 1.86 27.98 4.51
C SER A 69 3.00 26.99 4.81
N PHE A 70 2.79 25.68 4.55
CA PHE A 70 3.90 24.72 4.58
C PHE A 70 4.78 24.84 3.33
N PRO A 71 6.06 24.39 3.40
CA PRO A 71 6.92 24.37 2.23
C PRO A 71 6.36 23.51 1.11
N LYS A 72 6.50 23.99 -0.13
CA LYS A 72 6.15 23.22 -1.33
C LYS A 72 6.96 21.93 -1.40
N LEU A 73 6.26 20.80 -1.40
CA LEU A 73 6.85 19.48 -1.57
C LEU A 73 6.76 19.02 -3.02
N ASN A 74 7.75 18.29 -3.49
CA ASN A 74 7.58 17.45 -4.68
C ASN A 74 6.95 16.10 -4.27
N ARG A 75 6.45 15.33 -5.25
CA ARG A 75 5.80 14.04 -4.97
C ARG A 75 6.67 13.04 -4.20
N GLN A 76 7.98 13.02 -4.44
CA GLN A 76 8.91 12.13 -3.73
C GLN A 76 9.01 12.53 -2.25
N SER A 77 9.23 13.81 -1.97
CA SER A 77 9.28 14.34 -0.61
C SER A 77 7.95 14.21 0.12
N PHE A 78 6.82 14.40 -0.58
CA PHE A 78 5.48 14.18 -0.02
C PHE A 78 5.28 12.71 0.35
N SER A 79 5.66 11.78 -0.53
CA SER A 79 5.59 10.35 -0.26
C SER A 79 6.45 9.96 0.95
N SER A 80 7.71 10.39 1.02
CA SER A 80 8.63 9.95 2.08
C SER A 80 8.47 10.69 3.42
N ARG A 81 8.03 11.95 3.42
CA ARG A 81 7.88 12.76 4.65
C ARG A 81 6.47 12.73 5.22
N VAL A 82 5.45 12.47 4.39
CA VAL A 82 4.04 12.53 4.80
C VAL A 82 3.40 11.15 4.71
N ILE A 83 3.27 10.58 3.51
CA ILE A 83 2.47 9.36 3.30
C ILE A 83 3.12 8.11 3.94
N GLY A 84 4.43 7.93 3.78
CA GLY A 84 5.18 6.81 4.37
C GLY A 84 5.05 6.78 5.89
N PRO A 85 5.40 7.87 6.60
CA PRO A 85 5.25 7.93 8.05
C PRO A 85 3.81 7.72 8.55
N LEU A 86 2.80 8.15 7.80
CA LEU A 86 1.39 7.88 8.14
C LEU A 86 1.06 6.38 8.04
N ARG A 87 1.56 5.70 6.99
CA ARG A 87 1.42 4.24 6.83
C ARG A 87 2.18 3.47 7.91
N ASP A 88 3.39 3.92 8.24
CA ASP A 88 4.23 3.32 9.28
C ASP A 88 3.61 3.49 10.67
N ALA A 89 2.87 4.57 10.90
CA ALA A 89 2.04 4.77 12.09
C ALA A 89 0.75 3.91 12.09
N GLY A 90 0.56 3.09 11.07
CA GLY A 90 -0.55 2.16 10.96
C GLY A 90 -1.82 2.75 10.36
N LEU A 91 -1.80 3.96 9.81
CA LEU A 91 -2.97 4.46 9.08
C LEU A 91 -3.04 3.79 7.71
N VAL A 92 -4.13 3.07 7.48
CA VAL A 92 -4.36 2.38 6.20
C VAL A 92 -4.85 3.40 5.19
N LEU A 93 -3.91 3.86 4.36
CA LEU A 93 -4.19 4.77 3.26
C LEU A 93 -4.35 3.97 1.97
N ALA A 94 -5.60 3.75 1.58
CA ALA A 94 -5.92 3.22 0.27
C ALA A 94 -5.55 4.28 -0.77
N GLY A 95 -4.74 3.92 -1.75
CA GLY A 95 -4.36 4.83 -2.79
C GLY A 95 -3.69 4.13 -3.95
N SER A 96 -3.97 4.62 -5.16
CA SER A 96 -3.44 4.14 -6.43
C SER A 96 -2.80 5.32 -7.17
N ASN A 97 -2.69 5.23 -8.50
CA ASN A 97 -2.44 6.41 -9.33
C ASN A 97 -3.54 7.50 -9.20
N ASP A 98 -4.70 7.14 -8.65
CA ASP A 98 -5.89 7.98 -8.52
C ASP A 98 -5.90 8.84 -7.24
N GLY A 99 -4.85 8.76 -6.42
CA GLY A 99 -4.70 9.55 -5.19
C GLY A 99 -4.79 8.72 -3.90
N TYR A 100 -5.02 9.39 -2.77
CA TYR A 100 -5.04 8.81 -1.43
C TYR A 100 -6.41 9.01 -0.76
N ARG A 101 -6.80 8.03 0.06
CA ARG A 101 -7.95 8.11 0.97
C ARG A 101 -7.75 7.21 2.19
N LEU A 102 -8.47 7.53 3.27
CA LEU A 102 -8.53 6.67 4.45
C LEU A 102 -9.35 5.42 4.15
N ALA A 103 -8.82 4.25 4.52
CA ALA A 103 -9.55 3.00 4.38
C ALA A 103 -10.55 2.81 5.51
N MET A 104 -11.81 3.17 5.25
CA MET A 104 -12.91 3.16 6.22
C MET A 104 -13.99 2.11 5.90
N SER A 105 -13.79 1.28 4.89
CA SER A 105 -14.70 0.22 4.49
C SER A 105 -13.94 -1.02 4.04
N THR A 106 -14.59 -2.17 4.03
CA THR A 106 -14.06 -3.42 3.48
C THR A 106 -13.65 -3.26 2.01
N ARG A 107 -14.37 -2.42 1.26
CA ARG A 107 -14.04 -2.09 -0.12
C ARG A 107 -12.71 -1.32 -0.21
N ASP A 108 -12.47 -0.38 0.68
CA ASP A 108 -11.19 0.34 0.76
C ASP A 108 -10.03 -0.60 1.07
N ILE A 109 -10.24 -1.53 2.01
CA ILE A 109 -9.24 -2.54 2.37
C ILE A 109 -8.90 -3.42 1.17
N ARG A 110 -9.90 -3.85 0.39
CA ARG A 110 -9.67 -4.61 -0.83
C ARG A 110 -8.83 -3.82 -1.85
N LEU A 111 -9.18 -2.55 -2.08
CA LEU A 111 -8.44 -1.71 -3.00
C LEU A 111 -7.00 -1.45 -2.55
N TYR A 112 -6.78 -1.30 -1.24
CA TYR A 112 -5.44 -1.24 -0.66
C TYR A 112 -4.63 -2.53 -0.96
N LEU A 113 -5.23 -3.70 -0.73
CA LEU A 113 -4.58 -4.99 -1.01
C LEU A 113 -4.29 -5.21 -2.50
N ASP A 114 -5.25 -4.88 -3.37
CA ASP A 114 -5.11 -5.04 -4.82
C ASP A 114 -3.98 -4.16 -5.36
N HIS A 115 -3.86 -2.92 -4.86
CA HIS A 115 -2.78 -2.01 -5.22
C HIS A 115 -1.41 -2.53 -4.78
N ASP A 116 -1.27 -2.89 -3.50
CA ASP A 116 -0.01 -3.41 -2.96
C ASP A 116 0.40 -4.70 -3.67
N TRP A 117 -0.56 -5.58 -3.96
CA TRP A 117 -0.31 -6.81 -4.72
C TRP A 117 0.17 -6.54 -6.14
N ALA A 118 -0.42 -5.57 -6.84
CA ALA A 118 0.00 -5.16 -8.19
C ALA A 118 1.46 -4.66 -8.23
N ILE A 119 1.99 -4.17 -7.11
CA ILE A 119 3.39 -3.74 -6.97
C ILE A 119 4.30 -4.91 -6.55
N ILE A 120 3.90 -5.66 -5.53
CA ILE A 120 4.72 -6.75 -4.94
C ILE A 120 4.89 -7.90 -5.95
N LYS A 121 3.84 -8.28 -6.66
CA LYS A 121 3.85 -9.38 -7.63
C LYS A 121 4.98 -9.24 -8.67
N PRO A 122 5.11 -8.13 -9.43
CA PRO A 122 6.21 -7.96 -10.38
C PRO A 122 7.58 -7.76 -9.71
N MET A 123 7.65 -7.31 -8.44
CA MET A 123 8.92 -7.27 -7.70
C MET A 123 9.46 -8.67 -7.43
N LEU A 124 8.61 -9.58 -6.92
CA LEU A 124 8.98 -10.97 -6.67
C LEU A 124 9.37 -11.69 -7.96
N HIS A 125 8.63 -11.48 -9.05
CA HIS A 125 8.97 -12.03 -10.36
C HIS A 125 10.36 -11.55 -10.83
N ARG A 126 10.67 -10.25 -10.74
CA ARG A 126 11.97 -9.70 -11.16
C ARG A 126 13.13 -10.29 -10.36
N LEU A 127 12.95 -10.49 -9.05
CA LEU A 127 13.97 -11.13 -8.21
C LEU A 127 14.26 -12.57 -8.64
N LYS A 128 13.21 -13.33 -8.95
CA LYS A 128 13.34 -14.69 -9.49
C LYS A 128 14.09 -14.70 -10.82
N THR A 129 13.67 -13.86 -11.77
CA THR A 129 14.33 -13.75 -13.06
C THR A 129 15.82 -13.42 -12.91
N ALA A 130 16.17 -12.48 -12.02
CA ALA A 130 17.56 -12.15 -11.74
C ALA A 130 18.33 -13.35 -11.16
N GLN A 131 17.74 -14.11 -10.24
CA GLN A 131 18.33 -15.31 -9.67
C GLN A 131 18.61 -16.36 -10.76
N GLU A 132 17.63 -16.64 -11.64
CA GLU A 132 17.76 -17.59 -12.73
C GLU A 132 18.86 -17.17 -13.73
N VAL A 133 18.88 -15.90 -14.13
CA VAL A 133 19.89 -15.35 -15.05
C VAL A 133 21.31 -15.55 -14.50
N ILE A 134 21.55 -15.21 -13.22
CA ILE A 134 22.87 -15.37 -12.62
C ILE A 134 23.24 -16.84 -12.44
N ARG A 135 22.29 -17.70 -12.05
CA ARG A 135 22.52 -19.15 -11.96
C ARG A 135 22.91 -19.72 -13.32
N MET A 136 22.20 -19.36 -14.38
CA MET A 136 22.53 -19.80 -15.74
C MET A 136 23.89 -19.30 -16.19
N ALA A 137 24.17 -18.00 -16.02
CA ALA A 137 25.45 -17.38 -16.40
C ALA A 137 26.65 -18.00 -15.67
N THR A 138 26.45 -18.51 -14.45
CA THR A 138 27.49 -19.12 -13.62
C THR A 138 27.48 -20.65 -13.63
N SER A 139 26.70 -21.30 -14.51
CA SER A 139 26.54 -22.77 -14.52
C SER A 139 26.18 -23.33 -13.15
N ASN A 140 25.21 -22.69 -12.48
CA ASN A 140 24.72 -22.97 -11.13
C ASN A 140 25.75 -22.82 -9.99
N ARG A 141 26.88 -22.14 -10.22
CA ARG A 141 27.89 -21.92 -9.17
C ARG A 141 27.54 -20.79 -8.20
N VAL A 142 26.75 -19.82 -8.65
CA VAL A 142 26.34 -18.67 -7.84
C VAL A 142 24.82 -18.58 -7.80
N ASP A 143 24.27 -18.46 -6.59
CA ASP A 143 22.86 -18.17 -6.35
C ASP A 143 22.74 -16.95 -5.44
N ILE A 144 22.28 -15.83 -6.00
CA ILE A 144 22.21 -14.53 -5.33
C ILE A 144 21.26 -14.50 -4.13
N LEU A 145 20.33 -15.46 -4.02
CA LEU A 145 19.39 -15.54 -2.92
C LEU A 145 19.83 -16.54 -1.84
N THR A 146 20.95 -17.25 -1.97
CA THR A 146 21.38 -18.29 -1.00
C THR A 146 22.10 -17.74 0.23
N LEU A 147 22.55 -16.49 0.20
CA LEU A 147 23.23 -15.88 1.34
C LEU A 147 22.32 -15.85 2.60
N PRO A 148 22.87 -16.06 3.80
CA PRO A 148 22.09 -16.11 5.04
C PRO A 148 21.25 -14.85 5.29
N GLU A 149 21.79 -13.67 5.00
CA GLU A 149 21.12 -12.37 5.14
C GLU A 149 19.86 -12.24 4.28
N TYR A 150 19.72 -13.05 3.22
CA TYR A 150 18.57 -13.05 2.32
C TYR A 150 17.61 -14.22 2.54
N ALA A 151 17.70 -14.92 3.68
CA ALA A 151 16.87 -16.10 3.96
C ALA A 151 15.36 -15.82 3.85
N SER A 152 14.87 -14.73 4.44
CA SER A 152 13.46 -14.35 4.37
C SER A 152 13.02 -14.00 2.95
N LEU A 153 13.87 -13.28 2.20
CA LEU A 153 13.59 -12.92 0.81
C LEU A 153 13.51 -14.17 -0.09
N ARG A 154 14.44 -15.10 0.10
CA ARG A 154 14.45 -16.41 -0.58
C ARG A 154 13.18 -17.20 -0.29
N CYS A 155 12.70 -17.18 0.96
CA CYS A 155 11.45 -17.84 1.33
C CYS A 155 10.26 -17.24 0.57
N LEU A 156 10.12 -15.91 0.55
CA LEU A 156 9.04 -15.22 -0.14
C LEU A 156 9.01 -15.54 -1.64
N VAL A 157 10.17 -15.50 -2.31
CA VAL A 157 10.27 -15.79 -3.75
C VAL A 157 9.87 -17.23 -4.07
N ARG A 158 10.27 -18.20 -3.24
CA ARG A 158 9.90 -19.61 -3.43
C ARG A 158 8.42 -19.87 -3.21
N THR A 159 7.85 -19.36 -2.11
CA THR A 159 6.42 -19.52 -1.83
C THR A 159 5.56 -18.89 -2.95
N PHE A 160 5.99 -17.75 -3.49
CA PHE A 160 5.32 -17.10 -4.61
C PHE A 160 5.36 -17.94 -5.90
N GLU A 161 6.46 -18.67 -6.14
CA GLU A 161 6.59 -19.58 -7.28
C GLU A 161 5.66 -20.80 -7.15
N ASP A 162 5.64 -21.44 -5.97
CA ASP A 162 4.82 -22.62 -5.71
C ASP A 162 3.33 -22.34 -5.96
N GLN A 163 2.86 -21.14 -5.60
CA GLN A 163 1.49 -20.69 -5.86
C GLN A 163 1.19 -20.54 -7.36
N GLN A 164 2.11 -19.96 -8.15
CA GLN A 164 1.89 -19.82 -9.59
C GLN A 164 1.90 -21.17 -10.32
N LEU A 165 2.71 -22.13 -9.87
CA LEU A 165 2.70 -23.49 -10.42
C LEU A 165 1.40 -24.23 -10.09
N ALA A 166 0.85 -24.03 -8.89
CA ALA A 166 -0.44 -24.59 -8.49
C ALA A 166 -1.63 -24.01 -9.29
N ASP A 167 -1.61 -22.70 -9.56
CA ASP A 167 -2.64 -22.03 -10.37
C ASP A 167 -2.63 -22.49 -11.83
N VAL A 168 -1.44 -22.74 -12.41
CA VAL A 168 -1.29 -23.26 -13.79
C VAL A 168 -1.73 -24.73 -13.88
N GLY A 169 -1.44 -25.55 -12.86
CA GLY A 169 -1.83 -26.96 -12.80
C GLY A 169 -3.34 -27.22 -12.70
N THR A 170 -4.14 -26.18 -12.46
CA THR A 170 -5.61 -26.29 -12.36
C THR A 170 -6.33 -26.04 -13.70
N ILE A 171 -5.61 -25.60 -14.74
CA ILE A 171 -6.20 -25.25 -16.06
C ILE A 171 -6.25 -26.47 -17.02
N GLU A 172 -5.63 -27.60 -16.69
CA GLU A 172 -5.67 -28.82 -17.52
C GLU A 172 -6.64 -29.89 -16.97
N LYS A 173 -7.94 -29.66 -17.16
CA LYS A 173 -8.86 -30.78 -17.46
C LYS A 173 -9.63 -30.45 -18.74
N PRO A 174 -9.24 -31.00 -19.90
CA PRO A 174 -10.12 -30.99 -21.05
C PRO A 174 -11.41 -31.72 -20.66
N ALA A 175 -12.56 -31.12 -20.97
CA ALA A 175 -13.85 -31.77 -20.85
C ALA A 175 -13.86 -32.98 -21.79
N GLU A 176 -13.58 -34.16 -21.25
CA GLU A 176 -13.88 -35.42 -21.91
C GLU A 176 -15.39 -35.59 -22.00
N GLY A 177 -15.86 -35.74 -23.25
CA GLY A 177 -16.96 -36.61 -23.62
C GLY A 177 -18.37 -36.16 -23.22
N PHE A 178 -19.14 -35.70 -24.21
CA PHE A 178 -20.49 -36.21 -24.38
C PHE A 178 -20.72 -36.51 -25.87
N GLU A 179 -21.00 -37.79 -26.12
CA GLU A 179 -21.55 -38.37 -27.36
C GLU A 179 -22.90 -37.75 -27.73
#